data_AF-A0A527ZNC7-F1
#
_entry.id   AF-A0A527ZNC7-F1
#
_cell.length_a   1.000
_cell.length_b   1.000
_cell.length_c   1.000
_cell.angle_alpha   90.00
_cell.angle_beta   90.00
_cell.angle_gamma   90.00
#
_symmetry.space_group_name_H-M   'P 1'
#
loop_
_entity.id
_entity.type
_entity.pdbx_description
1 polymer ?
#
loop_
_entity_poly.entity_id
_entity_poly.type
_entity_poly.pdbx_seq_one_letter_code
_entity_poly.pdbx_strand_id
1 'polypeptide(L)' 'MNNLKLKRGLWIVVADGEKALFLENRGDTQYPDLQVVQEMEQANPATREQGSDRPGRSSDGPSVH' A
#
# COMPACT_ATOMS: atom_id res chain seq x y z
N MET A 1 -2.43 1.42 -25.59
CA MET A 1 -1.75 1.82 -24.34
C MET A 1 -2.42 3.08 -23.82
N ASN A 2 -2.88 3.09 -22.56
CA ASN A 2 -3.45 4.30 -21.97
C ASN A 2 -2.32 5.28 -21.62
N ASN A 3 -2.35 6.47 -22.21
CA ASN A 3 -1.41 7.54 -21.87
C ASN A 3 -1.94 8.30 -20.64
N LEU A 4 -1.48 7.91 -19.46
CA LEU A 4 -1.71 8.69 -18.24
C LEU A 4 -0.95 10.01 -18.35
N LYS A 5 -1.66 11.14 -18.24
CA LYS A 5 -1.07 12.49 -18.18
C LYS A 5 -1.11 12.99 -16.75
N LEU A 6 0.06 13.24 -16.17
CA LEU A 6 0.20 13.85 -14.85
C LEU A 6 -0.01 15.36 -14.98
N LYS A 7 -1.27 15.81 -14.97
CA LYS A 7 -1.56 17.25 -15.01
C LYS A 7 -1.06 17.93 -13.74
N ARG A 8 -0.79 19.23 -13.83
CA ARG A 8 -0.55 20.08 -12.65
C ARG A 8 -1.72 19.97 -11.68
N GLY A 9 -1.42 19.88 -10.38
CA GLY A 9 -2.40 19.70 -9.31
C GLY A 9 -2.99 18.28 -9.23
N LEU A 10 -2.49 17.33 -10.04
CA LEU A 10 -2.91 15.94 -9.91
C LEU A 10 -2.37 15.37 -8.60
N TRP A 11 -3.26 14.78 -7.82
CA TRP A 11 -2.92 14.04 -6.60
C TRP A 11 -2.63 12.59 -6.91
N ILE A 12 -1.56 12.07 -6.28
CA ILE A 12 -1.12 10.70 -6.39
C ILE A 12 -0.93 10.17 -4.97
N VAL A 13 -1.45 8.98 -4.71
CA VAL A 13 -1.23 8.28 -3.44
C VAL A 13 -0.40 7.03 -3.72
N VAL A 14 0.70 6.88 -2.99
CA VAL A 14 1.56 5.69 -3.02
C VAL A 14 1.55 5.09 -1.63
N ALA A 15 1.18 3.80 -1.50
CA ALA A 15 1.10 3.14 -0.20
C ALA A 15 1.57 1.68 -0.27
N ASP A 16 2.20 1.19 0.80
CA ASP A 16 2.74 -0.18 0.91
C ASP A 16 2.19 -0.97 2.12
N GLY A 17 1.19 -0.43 2.81
CA GLY A 17 0.53 -1.04 3.98
C GLY A 17 1.12 -0.59 5.32
N GLU A 18 2.36 -0.09 5.35
CA GLU A 18 2.96 0.57 6.51
C GLU A 18 2.95 2.09 6.33
N LYS A 19 3.18 2.56 5.11
CA LYS A 19 3.31 3.98 4.79
C LYS A 19 2.39 4.38 3.66
N ALA A 20 1.93 5.63 3.69
CA ALA A 20 1.23 6.28 2.60
C ALA A 20 1.80 7.69 2.35
N LEU A 21 2.20 7.96 1.11
CA LEU A 21 2.62 9.27 0.64
C LEU A 21 1.54 9.88 -0.23
N PHE A 22 1.14 11.09 0.12
CA PHE A 22 0.30 11.94 -0.71
C PHE A 22 1.22 12.90 -1.46
N LEU A 23 1.16 12.84 -2.78
CA LEU A 23 1.96 13.62 -3.69
C LEU A 23 1.06 14.52 -4.52
N GLU A 24 1.50 15.76 -4.76
CA GLU A 24 0.88 16.66 -5.72
C GLU A 24 1.86 16.97 -6.84
N ASN A 25 1.43 16.86 -8.10
CA ASN A 25 2.23 17.36 -9.21
C ASN A 25 2.21 18.89 -9.26
N ARG A 26 3.27 19.54 -8.82
CA ARG A 26 3.48 20.99 -8.96
C ARG A 26 4.15 21.40 -10.27
N GLY A 27 4.54 20.42 -11.10
CA GLY A 27 5.08 20.61 -12.44
C GLY A 27 3.99 20.65 -13.50
N ASP A 28 4.37 20.41 -14.75
CA ASP A 28 3.43 20.24 -15.86
C ASP A 28 3.45 18.80 -16.41
N THR A 29 2.77 18.56 -17.52
CA THR A 29 2.69 17.22 -18.12
C THR A 29 3.95 16.78 -18.83
N GLN A 30 4.83 17.71 -19.20
CA GLN A 30 6.11 17.45 -19.86
C GLN A 30 7.23 17.28 -18.83
N TYR A 31 7.20 18.07 -17.77
CA TYR A 31 8.11 18.01 -16.62
C TYR A 31 7.31 17.93 -15.32
N PRO A 32 6.88 16.71 -14.91
CA PRO A 32 6.21 16.52 -13.63
C PRO A 32 7.17 16.80 -12.47
N ASP A 33 6.65 17.40 -11.42
CA ASP A 33 7.33 17.66 -10.15
C ASP A 33 6.43 17.19 -9.01
N LEU A 34 6.67 15.96 -8.53
CA LEU A 34 5.85 15.32 -7.51
C LEU A 34 6.37 15.70 -6.12
N GLN A 35 5.61 16.51 -5.41
CA GLN A 35 5.98 16.99 -4.08
C GLN A 35 5.14 16.28 -3.02
N VAL A 36 5.80 15.80 -1.96
CA VAL A 36 5.11 15.22 -0.80
C VAL A 36 4.35 16.33 -0.08
N VAL A 37 3.04 16.19 -0.02
CA VAL A 37 2.16 17.12 0.71
C VAL A 37 1.77 16.55 2.06
N GLN A 38 1.73 15.22 2.20
CA GLN A 38 1.48 14.55 3.46
C GLN A 38 2.09 13.15 3.45
N GLU A 39 2.56 12.74 4.62
CA GLU A 39 3.04 11.40 4.90
C GLU A 39 2.24 10.82 6.07
N MET A 40 1.84 9.56 5.94
CA MET A 40 1.20 8.80 7.00
C MET A 40 1.96 7.49 7.20
N GLU A 41 2.19 7.14 8.45
CA GLU A 41 2.75 5.85 8.85
C GLU A 41 1.79 5.15 9.82
N GLN A 42 1.64 3.85 9.64
CA GLN A 42 0.89 2.97 10.52
C GLN A 42 1.73 1.72 10.75
N ALA A 43 1.77 1.23 11.99
CA ALA A 43 2.39 -0.05 12.27
C ALA A 43 1.74 -1.15 11.40
N ASN A 44 2.57 -1.89 10.66
CA ASN A 44 2.17 -3.06 9.91
C ASN A 44 2.73 -4.32 10.60
N PRO A 45 2.14 -4.73 11.75
CA PRO A 45 2.63 -5.90 12.47
C PRO A 45 2.45 -7.18 11.65
N ALA A 46 3.19 -8.24 11.97
CA ALA A 46 3.09 -9.48 11.22
C ALA A 46 1.65 -10.04 11.26
N THR A 47 1.21 -10.75 10.21
CA THR A 47 -0.16 -11.30 10.13
C THR A 47 -0.56 -12.10 11.39
N ARG A 48 0.40 -12.80 12.01
CA ARG A 48 0.21 -13.55 13.27
C ARG A 48 -0.11 -12.69 14.50
N GLU A 49 0.23 -11.41 14.46
CA GLU A 49 -0.04 -10.43 15.52
C GLU A 49 -1.30 -9.63 15.23
N GLN A 50 -1.72 -9.56 13.97
CA GLN A 50 -2.98 -8.93 13.54
C GLN A 50 -4.18 -9.87 13.67
N GLY A 51 -3.98 -11.18 13.50
CA GLY A 51 -5.06 -12.17 13.60
C GLY A 51 -5.47 -12.44 15.06
N SER A 52 -6.79 -12.43 15.33
CA SER A 52 -7.35 -12.88 16.60
C SER A 52 -7.44 -14.41 16.70
N ASP A 53 -7.38 -15.10 15.56
CA ASP A 53 -7.55 -16.54 15.46
C ASP A 53 -6.21 -17.28 15.55
N ARG A 54 -6.24 -18.47 16.15
CA ARG A 54 -5.10 -19.39 16.12
C ARG A 54 -4.91 -19.92 14.70
N PRO A 55 -3.67 -20.13 14.24
CA PRO A 55 -3.42 -20.80 12.96
C PRO A 55 -4.26 -22.07 12.85
N GLY A 56 -4.98 -22.21 11.73
CA GLY A 56 -5.78 -23.41 11.48
C GLY A 56 -4.91 -24.66 11.61
N ARG A 57 -5.41 -25.67 12.33
CA ARG A 57 -4.71 -26.95 12.42
C ARG A 57 -4.85 -27.66 11.08
N SER A 58 -3.77 -27.72 10.31
CA SER A 58 -3.67 -28.69 9.23
C SER A 58 -3.61 -30.09 9.85
N SER A 59 -4.57 -30.95 9.52
CA SER A 59 -4.50 -32.37 9.86
C SER A 59 -3.56 -33.05 8.87
N ASP A 60 -2.43 -33.59 9.34
CA ASP A 60 -1.47 -34.35 8.52
C ASP A 60 -1.97 -35.76 8.18
N GLY A 61 -3.18 -35.85 7.60
CA GLY A 61 -3.74 -37.11 7.11
C GLY A 61 -4.41 -37.98 8.18
N PRO A 62 -4.99 -39.13 7.75
CA PRO A 62 -5.97 -39.88 8.53
C PRO A 62 -5.32 -40.49 9.77
N SER A 63 -5.89 -40.17 10.93
CA SER A 63 -5.68 -40.94 12.16
C SER A 63 -6.27 -42.32 11.92
N VAL A 64 -5.42 -43.30 11.66
CA VAL A 64 -5.80 -44.71 11.63
C VAL A 64 -6.16 -45.11 13.06
N HIS A 65 -7.46 -45.24 13.31
CA HIS A 65 -7.99 -45.97 14.45
C HIS A 65 -8.12 -47.45 14.05
#